data_AF-I6QWI2-F1
#
_entry.id   AF-I6QWI2-F1
#
_cell.length_a   1.000
_cell.length_b   1.000
_cell.length_c   1.000
_cell.angle_alpha   90.00
_cell.angle_beta   90.00
_cell.angle_gamma   90.00
#
_symmetry.space_group_name_H-M   'P 1'
#
loop_
_entity.id
_entity.type
_entity.pdbx_description
1 polymer ?
#
loop_
_entity_poly.entity_id
_entity_poly.type
_entity_poly.pdbx_seq_one_letter_code
_entity_poly.pdbx_strand_id
1 'polypeptide(L)'
;AEHEQNCSTSTVRMVASSQANLFASAAAGVCALWGPLHGGANQAVIEMLEQIHQSGDDGRRFVEAAKDKSSGKRLMGFGHPV
;
A
#
# COMPACT_ATOMS: atom_id res chain seq x y z
N ALA A 1 -6.06 -8.97 13.19
CA ALA A 1 -6.08 -7.52 12.98
C ALA A 1 -7.11 -7.25 11.90
N GLU A 2 -8.05 -6.33 12.15
CA GLU A 2 -9.16 -5.96 11.26
C GLU A 2 -9.04 -4.46 10.98
N HIS A 3 -9.38 -4.04 9.77
CA HIS A 3 -9.28 -2.65 9.31
C HIS A 3 -10.54 -2.26 8.53
N GLU A 4 -11.69 -2.59 9.12
CA GLU A 4 -13.05 -2.27 8.69
C GLU A 4 -13.32 -2.56 7.19
N GLN A 5 -13.82 -1.59 6.42
CA GLN A 5 -14.21 -1.77 5.01
C GLN A 5 -13.12 -1.35 4.02
N ASN A 6 -11.87 -1.79 4.26
CA ASN A 6 -10.80 -1.60 3.28
C ASN A 6 -11.05 -2.40 1.98
N CYS A 7 -10.21 -2.15 0.96
CA CYS A 7 -10.32 -2.75 -0.36
C CYS A 7 -10.43 -4.29 -0.32
N SER A 8 -9.52 -4.97 0.36
CA SER A 8 -9.55 -6.44 0.43
C SER A 8 -10.76 -6.97 1.19
N THR A 9 -11.16 -6.34 2.30
CA THR A 9 -12.36 -6.77 3.05
C THR A 9 -13.61 -6.60 2.19
N SER A 10 -13.73 -5.49 1.45
CA SER A 10 -14.83 -5.24 0.51
C SER A 10 -14.86 -6.24 -0.64
N THR A 11 -13.69 -6.62 -1.20
CA THR A 11 -13.58 -7.66 -2.23
C THR A 11 -14.05 -9.01 -1.73
N VAL A 12 -13.64 -9.43 -0.52
CA VAL A 12 -14.10 -10.69 0.09
C VAL A 12 -15.62 -10.71 0.18
N ARG A 13 -16.23 -9.62 0.67
CA ARG A 13 -17.69 -9.49 0.79
C ARG A 13 -18.39 -9.55 -0.56
N MET A 14 -17.84 -8.87 -1.57
CA MET A 14 -18.41 -8.83 -2.92
C MET A 14 -18.37 -10.19 -3.61
N VAL A 15 -17.28 -10.95 -3.48
CA VAL A 15 -17.18 -12.29 -4.05
C VAL A 15 -18.07 -13.27 -3.28
N ALA A 16 -18.08 -13.21 -1.95
CA ALA A 16 -18.90 -14.09 -1.10
C ALA A 16 -20.41 -13.89 -1.31
N SER A 17 -20.88 -12.70 -1.69
CA SER A 17 -22.31 -12.44 -1.91
C SER A 17 -22.91 -13.25 -3.06
N SER A 18 -22.08 -13.75 -3.98
CA SER A 18 -22.48 -14.68 -5.04
C SER A 18 -22.62 -16.15 -4.59
N GLN A 19 -22.46 -16.42 -3.28
CA GLN A 19 -22.34 -17.76 -2.71
C GLN A 19 -21.11 -18.54 -3.21
N ALA A 20 -20.04 -17.82 -3.60
CA ALA A 20 -18.75 -18.42 -3.89
C ALA A 20 -18.20 -19.19 -2.68
N ASN A 21 -17.43 -20.24 -2.95
CA ASN A 21 -16.77 -21.03 -1.90
C ASN A 21 -15.86 -20.14 -1.04
N LEU A 22 -15.82 -20.42 0.27
CA LEU A 22 -15.00 -19.70 1.26
C LEU A 22 -13.54 -19.51 0.85
N PHE A 23 -12.90 -20.56 0.32
CA PHE A 23 -11.50 -20.49 -0.13
C PHE A 23 -11.32 -19.53 -1.31
N ALA A 24 -12.29 -19.49 -2.24
CA ALA A 24 -12.26 -18.56 -3.37
C ALA A 24 -12.47 -17.11 -2.92
N SER A 25 -13.40 -16.87 -1.99
CA SER A 25 -13.62 -15.54 -1.40
C SER A 25 -12.38 -15.04 -0.65
N ALA A 26 -11.73 -15.90 0.14
CA ALA A 26 -10.50 -15.55 0.84
C ALA A 26 -9.35 -15.27 -0.13
N ALA A 27 -9.18 -16.12 -1.16
CA ALA A 27 -8.16 -15.91 -2.19
C ALA A 27 -8.34 -14.57 -2.93
N ALA A 28 -9.58 -14.18 -3.23
CA ALA A 28 -9.86 -12.87 -3.83
C ALA A 28 -9.44 -11.70 -2.93
N GLY A 29 -9.63 -11.81 -1.62
CA GLY A 29 -9.14 -10.85 -0.64
C GLY A 29 -7.61 -10.73 -0.63
N VAL A 30 -6.91 -11.87 -0.70
CA VAL A 30 -5.43 -11.91 -0.79
C VAL A 30 -4.95 -11.24 -2.07
N CYS A 31 -5.58 -11.51 -3.21
CA CYS A 31 -5.24 -10.87 -4.49
C CYS A 31 -5.46 -9.34 -4.43
N ALA A 32 -6.54 -8.88 -3.81
CA ALA A 32 -6.79 -7.45 -3.61
C ALA A 32 -5.76 -6.82 -2.67
N LEU A 33 -5.37 -7.53 -1.59
CA LEU A 33 -4.32 -7.09 -0.67
C LEU A 33 -2.96 -6.99 -1.34
N TRP A 34 -2.64 -7.87 -2.28
CA TRP A 34 -1.34 -7.85 -2.97
C TRP A 34 -1.13 -6.59 -3.84
N GLY A 35 -2.18 -5.84 -4.16
CA GLY A 35 -2.06 -4.62 -4.94
C GLY A 35 -1.09 -3.59 -4.33
N PRO A 36 -0.33 -2.84 -5.15
CA PRO A 36 0.71 -1.91 -4.68
C PRO A 36 0.14 -0.77 -3.82
N LEU A 37 -1.12 -0.39 -4.05
CA LEU A 37 -1.81 0.65 -3.29
C LEU A 37 -2.53 0.14 -2.03
N HIS A 38 -2.50 -1.18 -1.79
CA HIS A 38 -3.08 -1.80 -0.60
C HIS A 38 -1.96 -2.39 0.28
N GLY A 39 -1.66 -3.68 0.16
CA GLY A 39 -0.61 -4.35 0.94
C GLY A 39 0.81 -4.11 0.44
N GLY A 40 0.99 -3.68 -0.81
CA GLY A 40 2.31 -3.36 -1.36
C GLY A 40 2.94 -2.06 -0.85
N ALA A 41 2.17 -1.24 -0.11
CA ALA A 41 2.67 0.02 0.45
C ALA A 41 3.89 -0.18 1.36
N ASN A 42 3.96 -1.29 2.10
CA ASN A 42 5.08 -1.62 2.98
C ASN A 42 6.38 -1.85 2.21
N GLN A 43 6.30 -2.56 1.07
CA GLN A 43 7.47 -2.77 0.20
C GLN A 43 7.98 -1.43 -0.34
N ALA A 44 7.07 -0.56 -0.77
CA ALA A 44 7.44 0.75 -1.28
C ALA A 44 8.11 1.65 -0.21
N VAL A 45 7.77 1.48 1.08
CA VAL A 45 8.49 2.14 2.19
C VAL A 45 9.93 1.64 2.28
N ILE A 46 10.14 0.32 2.21
CA ILE A 46 11.48 -0.26 2.28
C ILE A 46 12.34 0.19 1.10
N GLU A 47 11.80 0.11 -0.12
CA GLU A 47 12.49 0.54 -1.34
C GLU A 47 12.87 2.04 -1.29
N MET A 48 11.98 2.88 -0.75
CA MET A 48 12.25 4.30 -0.55
C MET A 48 13.41 4.52 0.43
N LEU A 49 13.39 3.84 1.59
CA LEU A 49 14.44 3.96 2.61
C LEU A 49 15.79 3.42 2.09
N GLU A 50 15.77 2.35 1.31
CA GLU A 50 16.95 1.78 0.70
C GLU A 50 17.57 2.73 -0.32
N GLN A 51 16.76 3.39 -1.16
CA GLN A 51 17.24 4.42 -2.09
C GLN A 51 17.88 5.62 -1.36
N ILE A 52 17.26 6.08 -0.27
CA ILE A 52 17.83 7.16 0.57
C ILE A 52 19.21 6.73 1.09
N HIS A 53 19.29 5.53 1.67
CA HIS A 53 20.54 5.00 2.22
C HIS A 53 21.64 4.83 1.15
N GLN A 54 21.32 4.21 0.02
CA GLN A 54 22.28 3.99 -1.08
C GLN A 54 22.80 5.30 -1.68
N SER A 55 21.99 6.36 -1.64
CA SER A 55 22.40 7.69 -2.10
C SER A 55 23.27 8.47 -1.11
N GLY A 56 23.50 7.92 0.09
CA GLY A 56 24.19 8.60 1.19
C GLY A 56 23.42 9.80 1.76
N ASP A 57 22.11 9.89 1.47
CA ASP A 57 21.24 10.95 1.98
C ASP A 57 20.82 10.62 3.41
N ASP A 58 20.81 11.63 4.29
CA ASP A 58 20.29 11.50 5.66
C ASP A 58 18.76 11.66 5.71
N GLY A 59 18.13 11.72 4.54
CA GLY A 59 16.70 11.87 4.33
C GLY A 59 16.26 13.31 4.06
N ARG A 60 17.12 14.32 4.31
CA ARG A 60 16.74 15.73 4.08
C ARG A 60 16.44 16.01 2.61
N ARG A 61 17.29 15.52 1.69
CA ARG A 61 17.10 15.78 0.25
C ARG A 61 15.84 15.10 -0.25
N PHE A 62 15.57 13.89 0.23
CA PHE A 62 14.32 13.19 -0.11
C PHE A 62 13.08 13.92 0.40
N VAL A 63 13.10 14.42 1.64
CA VAL A 63 11.99 15.18 2.23
C VAL A 63 11.76 16.50 1.49
N GLU A 64 12.83 17.22 1.12
CA GLU A 64 12.72 18.43 0.30
C GLU A 64 12.10 18.12 -1.07
N ALA A 65 12.55 17.06 -1.73
CA ALA A 65 11.96 16.63 -2.99
C ALA A 65 10.48 16.24 -2.83
N ALA A 66 10.10 15.52 -1.77
CA ALA A 66 8.70 15.16 -1.51
C ALA A 66 7.79 16.37 -1.23
N LYS A 67 8.35 17.50 -0.78
CA LYS A 67 7.62 18.77 -0.61
C LYS A 67 7.49 19.56 -1.92
N ASP A 68 8.43 19.37 -2.84
CA ASP A 68 8.39 19.97 -4.17
C ASP A 68 7.29 19.29 -5.02
N LYS A 69 6.25 20.06 -5.34
CA LYS A 69 5.10 19.60 -6.13
C LYS A 69 5.48 19.19 -7.56
N SER A 70 6.63 19.64 -8.07
CA SER A 70 7.11 19.32 -9.41
C SER A 70 7.93 18.03 -9.48
N SER A 71 8.41 17.52 -8.33
CA SER A 71 9.30 16.35 -8.28
C SER A 71 8.58 15.02 -8.54
N GLY A 72 7.26 14.97 -8.34
CA GLY A 72 6.46 13.76 -8.37
C GLY A 72 6.76 12.74 -7.25
N LYS A 73 7.72 13.03 -6.35
CA LYS A 73 8.08 12.14 -5.25
C LYS A 73 7.04 12.20 -4.14
N ARG A 74 6.66 11.03 -3.63
CA ARG A 74 5.75 10.89 -2.49
C ARG A 74 6.47 10.21 -1.33
N LEU A 75 6.13 10.63 -0.13
CA LEU A 75 6.62 9.99 1.09
C LEU A 75 5.80 8.72 1.33
N MET A 76 6.37 7.57 0.98
CA MET A 76 5.70 6.28 1.12
C MET A 76 5.47 5.96 2.60
N GLY A 77 4.35 5.32 2.92
CA GLY A 77 3.96 5.02 4.31
C GLY A 77 3.33 6.19 5.07
N PHE A 78 3.16 7.35 4.42
CA PHE A 78 2.48 8.51 4.98
C PHE A 78 1.21 8.87 4.21
N GLY A 79 0.24 9.40 4.95
CA GLY A 79 -1.13 9.59 4.47
C GLY A 79 -1.93 8.31 4.62
N HIS A 80 -3.14 8.43 5.14
CA HIS A 80 -4.03 7.30 5.29
C HIS A 80 -5.44 7.70 4.83
N PRO A 81 -5.97 7.08 3.76
CA PRO A 81 -7.24 7.50 3.20
C PRO A 81 -8.46 6.86 3.88
N VAL A 82 -8.28 6.13 5.01
CA VAL A 82 -9.30 5.31 5.73
C VAL A 82 -10.72 5.49 5.22
#